data_AF-A0AA89B338-F1
#
_entry.id   AF-A0AA89B338-F1
#
_cell.length_a   1.000
_cell.length_b   1.000
_cell.length_c   1.000
_cell.angle_alpha   90.00
_cell.angle_beta   90.00
_cell.angle_gamma   90.00
#
_symmetry.space_group_name_H-M   'P 1'
#
loop_
_entity.id
_entity.type
_entity.pdbx_description
1 polymer ?
#
loop_
_entity_poly.entity_id
_entity_poly.type
_entity_poly.pdbx_seq_one_letter_code
_entity_poly.pdbx_strand_id
1 'polypeptide(L)'
;MLPRRKKMPGFRSYEGMREVMQVDNFFWHLEWYFEALDIDNEEEKVQTVVMCLTDTTALWWRRRYTDGCDINTWENFKHELKRQLYLESIKDMAMINLQRQRQKGGMCEYVKEHSTLMLEILEMSER
;
A
#
# COMPACT_ATOMS: atom_id res chain seq x y z
N MET A 1 -32.87 11.18 0.96
CA MET A 1 -32.38 11.05 -0.43
C MET A 1 -30.86 11.11 -0.39
N LEU A 2 -30.14 10.07 -0.83
CA LEU A 2 -28.68 10.06 -0.84
C LEU A 2 -28.16 10.86 -2.06
N PRO A 3 -27.09 11.66 -1.93
CA PRO A 3 -26.55 12.39 -3.06
C PRO A 3 -25.93 11.42 -4.07
N ARG A 4 -26.17 11.70 -5.36
CA ARG A 4 -25.67 10.90 -6.48
C ARG A 4 -24.14 10.92 -6.47
N ARG A 5 -23.50 9.75 -6.48
CA ARG A 5 -22.05 9.62 -6.72
C ARG A 5 -21.68 10.34 -8.02
N LYS A 6 -21.05 11.52 -7.93
CA LYS A 6 -20.34 12.14 -9.06
C LYS A 6 -19.08 11.31 -9.29
N LYS A 7 -18.93 10.75 -10.49
CA LYS A 7 -17.70 10.07 -10.90
C LYS A 7 -16.54 11.08 -10.87
N MET A 8 -15.53 10.77 -10.07
CA MET A 8 -14.27 11.52 -9.99
C MET A 8 -13.47 11.30 -11.29
N PRO A 9 -13.06 12.35 -12.02
CA PRO A 9 -12.29 12.19 -13.24
C PRO A 9 -10.86 11.73 -12.91
N GLY A 10 -10.44 10.56 -13.41
CA GLY A 10 -9.02 10.26 -13.60
C GLY A 10 -8.32 9.31 -12.62
N PHE A 11 -8.96 8.23 -12.14
CA PHE A 11 -8.22 7.09 -11.63
C PHE A 11 -7.73 6.23 -12.80
N ARG A 12 -6.55 6.55 -13.38
CA ARG A 12 -5.88 5.66 -14.34
C ARG A 12 -4.97 4.68 -13.59
N SER A 13 -4.98 3.43 -14.05
CA SER A 13 -4.34 2.24 -13.49
C SER A 13 -2.80 2.33 -13.38
N TYR A 14 -2.30 1.67 -12.35
CA TYR A 14 -1.01 1.81 -11.66
C TYR A 14 0.16 1.10 -12.36
N GLU A 15 1.36 1.70 -12.40
CA GLU A 15 2.60 1.04 -12.84
C GLU A 15 3.84 1.47 -12.00
N GLY A 16 4.12 0.67 -10.97
CA GLY A 16 5.44 0.23 -10.48
C GLY A 16 6.45 1.20 -9.83
N MET A 17 6.55 2.46 -10.25
CA MET A 17 7.56 3.41 -9.72
C MET A 17 7.00 4.83 -9.52
N ARG A 18 5.73 5.05 -9.90
CA ARG A 18 5.06 6.35 -9.85
C ARG A 18 4.25 6.56 -8.56
N GLU A 19 4.37 5.73 -7.55
CA GLU A 19 3.40 5.74 -6.44
C GLU A 19 3.47 6.98 -5.55
N VAL A 20 4.66 7.39 -5.09
CA VAL A 20 4.79 8.58 -4.22
C VAL A 20 4.26 9.82 -4.95
N MET A 21 4.67 10.00 -6.21
CA MET A 21 4.16 11.10 -7.05
C MET A 21 2.67 10.96 -7.37
N GLN A 22 2.12 9.75 -7.49
CA GLN A 22 0.69 9.55 -7.69
C GLN A 22 -0.11 9.86 -6.43
N VAL A 23 0.42 9.54 -5.26
CA VAL A 23 -0.19 9.88 -3.97
C VAL A 23 -0.15 11.38 -3.74
N ASP A 24 0.97 12.05 -4.06
CA ASP A 24 1.06 13.51 -4.01
C ASP A 24 0.10 14.16 -5.02
N ASN A 25 0.02 13.65 -6.25
CA ASN A 25 -0.94 14.12 -7.24
C ASN A 25 -2.39 13.90 -6.78
N PHE A 26 -2.69 12.80 -6.09
CA PHE A 26 -4.01 12.53 -5.54
C PHE A 26 -4.42 13.61 -4.52
N PHE A 27 -3.53 13.94 -3.58
CA PHE A 27 -3.79 15.01 -2.62
C PHE A 27 -3.92 16.37 -3.30
N TRP A 28 -3.11 16.66 -4.32
CA TRP A 28 -3.24 17.89 -5.09
C TRP A 28 -4.63 18.04 -5.72
N HIS A 29 -5.16 16.97 -6.33
CA HIS A 29 -6.51 17.00 -6.91
C HIS A 29 -7.61 17.13 -5.86
N LEU A 30 -7.41 16.55 -4.66
CA LEU A 30 -8.34 16.71 -3.55
C LEU A 30 -8.35 18.13 -2.99
N GLU A 31 -7.19 18.77 -2.87
CA GLU A 31 -7.09 20.17 -2.42
C GLU A 31 -7.82 21.10 -3.40
N TRP A 32 -7.63 20.90 -4.70
CA TRP A 32 -8.41 21.62 -5.72
C TRP A 32 -9.91 21.33 -5.65
N TYR A 33 -10.29 20.10 -5.35
CA TYR A 33 -11.70 19.73 -5.20
C TYR A 33 -12.34 20.41 -3.98
N PHE A 34 -11.62 20.49 -2.86
CA PHE A 34 -12.09 21.18 -1.67
C PHE A 34 -12.21 22.69 -1.91
N GLU A 35 -11.21 23.30 -2.55
CA GLU A 35 -11.26 24.71 -2.94
C GLU A 35 -12.44 25.02 -3.87
N ALA A 36 -12.69 24.17 -4.86
CA ALA A 36 -13.82 24.34 -5.79
C ALA A 36 -15.20 24.18 -5.13
N LEU A 37 -15.28 23.51 -3.97
CA LEU A 37 -16.51 23.31 -3.21
C LEU A 37 -16.61 24.19 -1.97
N ASP A 38 -15.64 25.08 -1.73
CA ASP A 38 -15.55 25.92 -0.54
C ASP A 38 -15.54 25.11 0.78
N ILE A 39 -14.93 23.91 0.73
CA ILE A 39 -14.78 23.04 1.90
C ILE A 39 -13.49 23.42 2.62
N ASP A 40 -13.60 24.25 3.67
CA ASP A 40 -12.46 24.60 4.52
C ASP A 40 -12.41 23.82 5.85
N ASN A 41 -13.53 23.22 6.26
CA ASN A 41 -13.60 22.45 7.49
C ASN A 41 -12.70 21.20 7.41
N GLU A 42 -11.70 21.13 8.29
CA GLU A 42 -10.72 20.04 8.35
C GLU A 42 -11.37 18.65 8.54
N GLU A 43 -12.38 18.56 9.41
CA GLU A 43 -13.12 17.31 9.65
C GLU A 43 -13.92 16.90 8.41
N GLU A 44 -14.54 17.85 7.72
CA GLU A 44 -15.29 17.60 6.48
C GLU A 44 -14.38 17.13 5.34
N LYS A 45 -13.16 17.71 5.22
CA LYS A 45 -12.14 17.24 4.28
C LYS A 45 -11.78 15.77 4.56
N VAL A 46 -11.48 15.44 5.82
CA VAL A 46 -11.16 14.07 6.23
C VAL A 46 -12.32 13.11 5.95
N GLN A 47 -13.54 13.46 6.37
CA GLN A 47 -14.73 12.64 6.14
C GLN A 47 -14.97 12.39 4.64
N THR A 48 -14.82 13.42 3.81
CA THR A 48 -15.01 13.32 2.35
C THR A 48 -14.05 12.30 1.73
N VAL A 49 -12.78 12.31 2.14
CA VAL A 49 -11.80 11.34 1.63
C VAL A 49 -12.06 9.95 2.18
N VAL A 50 -12.40 9.83 3.46
CA VAL A 50 -12.75 8.55 4.09
C VAL A 50 -13.90 7.86 3.36
N MET A 51 -14.91 8.62 2.90
CA MET A 51 -16.01 8.08 2.09
C MET A 51 -15.56 7.53 0.73
N CYS A 52 -14.41 7.96 0.23
CA CYS A 52 -13.80 7.48 -1.00
C CYS A 52 -12.80 6.33 -0.80
N LEU A 53 -12.40 6.03 0.45
CA LEU A 53 -11.50 4.92 0.75
C LEU A 53 -12.20 3.57 0.53
N THR A 54 -11.45 2.59 0.01
CA THR A 54 -11.94 1.23 -0.27
C THR A 54 -10.99 0.18 0.33
N ASP A 55 -11.49 -1.05 0.44
CA ASP A 55 -10.73 -2.27 0.81
C ASP A 55 -9.83 -2.11 2.05
N THR A 56 -8.54 -2.38 1.90
CA THR A 56 -7.53 -2.39 2.97
C THR A 56 -7.35 -1.01 3.61
N THR A 57 -7.47 0.05 2.83
CA THR A 57 -7.30 1.43 3.32
C THR A 57 -8.50 1.87 4.18
N ALA A 58 -9.72 1.44 3.82
CA ALA A 58 -10.91 1.68 4.64
C ALA A 58 -10.85 0.90 5.97
N LEU A 59 -10.35 -0.35 5.96
CA LEU A 59 -10.14 -1.14 7.17
C LEU A 59 -9.09 -0.53 8.11
N TRP A 60 -7.99 -0.02 7.55
CA TRP A 60 -6.99 0.71 8.32
C TRP A 60 -7.59 1.92 9.02
N TRP A 61 -8.35 2.75 8.28
CA TRP A 61 -8.97 3.95 8.85
C TRP A 61 -9.93 3.59 9.99
N ARG A 62 -10.74 2.55 9.82
CA ARG A 62 -11.66 2.08 10.86
C ARG A 62 -10.94 1.70 12.16
N ARG A 63 -9.79 1.04 12.07
CA ARG A 63 -8.97 0.70 13.26
C ARG A 63 -8.43 1.96 13.94
N ARG A 64 -7.88 2.91 13.18
CA ARG A 64 -7.36 4.16 13.75
C ARG A 64 -8.44 5.00 14.41
N TYR A 65 -9.65 5.04 13.83
CA TYR A 65 -10.79 5.74 14.41
C TYR A 65 -11.23 5.10 15.74
N THR A 66 -11.23 3.77 15.85
CA THR A 66 -11.60 3.07 17.09
C THR A 66 -10.55 3.18 18.19
N ASP A 67 -9.28 3.34 17.81
CA ASP A 67 -8.15 3.43 18.75
C ASP A 67 -8.05 4.81 19.43
N GLY A 68 -8.96 5.75 19.13
CA GLY A 68 -8.94 7.11 19.70
C GLY A 68 -7.73 7.92 19.25
N CYS A 69 -7.11 7.55 18.12
CA CYS A 69 -6.05 8.36 17.52
C CYS A 69 -6.66 9.63 16.94
N ASP A 70 -6.38 10.75 17.58
CA ASP A 70 -6.80 12.08 17.19
C ASP A 70 -6.09 12.54 15.88
N ILE A 71 -6.59 12.04 14.74
CA ILE A 71 -6.26 12.55 13.41
C ILE A 71 -7.24 13.70 13.10
N ASN A 72 -7.03 14.81 13.82
CA ASN A 72 -8.01 15.91 13.90
C ASN A 72 -7.83 16.96 12.80
N THR A 73 -6.75 16.85 12.01
CA THR A 73 -6.39 17.80 10.97
C THR A 73 -6.21 17.08 9.65
N TRP A 74 -6.52 17.79 8.57
CA TRP A 74 -6.29 17.34 7.20
C TRP A 74 -4.81 17.00 6.96
N GLU A 75 -3.89 17.78 7.52
CA GLU A 75 -2.46 17.54 7.37
C GLU A 75 -2.00 16.24 8.06
N ASN A 76 -2.47 15.99 9.29
CA ASN A 76 -2.16 14.74 10.00
C ASN A 76 -2.76 13.54 9.26
N PHE A 77 -3.96 13.69 8.68
CA PHE A 77 -4.59 12.68 7.86
C PHE A 77 -3.78 12.37 6.60
N LYS A 78 -3.33 13.41 5.86
CA LYS A 78 -2.46 13.24 4.69
C LYS A 78 -1.19 12.48 5.06
N HIS A 79 -0.53 12.85 6.16
CA HIS A 79 0.71 12.21 6.60
C HIS A 79 0.50 10.72 6.87
N GLU A 80 -0.52 10.36 7.64
CA GLU A 80 -0.75 8.96 7.99
C GLU A 80 -1.29 8.12 6.82
N LEU A 81 -2.10 8.71 5.94
CA LEU A 81 -2.54 8.05 4.74
C LEU A 81 -1.36 7.79 3.78
N LYS A 82 -0.45 8.74 3.59
CA LYS A 82 0.80 8.53 2.83
C LYS A 82 1.62 7.38 3.42
N ARG A 83 1.77 7.37 4.75
CA ARG A 83 2.52 6.32 5.45
C ARG A 83 1.90 4.93 5.24
N GLN A 84 0.58 4.81 5.26
CA GLN A 84 -0.07 3.53 4.97
C GLN A 84 0.12 3.07 3.54
N LEU A 85 -0.10 3.96 2.56
CA LEU A 85 0.05 3.62 1.15
C LEU A 85 1.49 3.19 0.84
N TYR A 86 2.47 3.88 1.45
CA TYR A 86 3.88 3.51 1.36
C TYR A 86 4.21 2.17 2.02
N LEU A 87 3.62 1.88 3.19
CA LEU A 87 3.79 0.57 3.84
C LEU A 87 3.18 -0.56 3.01
N GLU A 88 2.02 -0.31 2.39
CA GLU A 88 1.36 -1.29 1.55
C GLU A 88 2.19 -1.60 0.31
N SER A 89 2.77 -0.57 -0.33
CA SER A 89 3.61 -0.82 -1.49
C SER A 89 4.95 -1.49 -1.18
N ILE A 90 5.55 -1.21 -0.02
CA ILE A 90 6.70 -1.99 0.44
C ILE A 90 6.32 -3.46 0.62
N LYS A 91 5.16 -3.77 1.21
CA LYS A 91 4.70 -5.15 1.37
C LYS A 91 4.47 -5.82 0.02
N ASP A 92 3.82 -5.14 -0.91
CA ASP A 92 3.55 -5.66 -2.25
C ASP A 92 4.87 -5.97 -2.98
N MET A 93 5.83 -5.05 -2.92
CA MET A 93 7.17 -5.26 -3.47
C MET A 93 7.90 -6.40 -2.79
N ALA A 94 7.83 -6.52 -1.46
CA ALA A 94 8.40 -7.63 -0.72
C ALA A 94 7.76 -8.97 -1.11
N MET A 95 6.44 -9.01 -1.30
CA MET A 95 5.70 -10.20 -1.70
C MET A 95 6.05 -10.63 -3.13
N ILE A 96 6.11 -9.69 -4.08
CA ILE A 96 6.55 -9.93 -5.45
C ILE A 96 8.00 -10.45 -5.47
N ASN A 97 8.88 -9.85 -4.65
CA ASN A 97 10.26 -10.30 -4.55
C ASN A 97 10.36 -11.71 -3.94
N LEU A 98 9.62 -12.02 -2.87
CA LEU A 98 9.57 -13.36 -2.30
C LEU A 98 9.05 -14.39 -3.30
N GLN A 99 8.01 -14.05 -4.08
CA GLN A 99 7.51 -14.91 -5.15
C GLN A 99 8.56 -15.13 -6.24
N ARG A 100 9.27 -14.08 -6.67
CA ARG A 100 10.37 -14.18 -7.64
C ARG A 100 11.52 -15.02 -7.12
N GLN A 101 11.90 -14.89 -5.84
CA GLN A 101 12.95 -15.70 -5.22
C GLN A 101 12.52 -17.18 -5.16
N ARG A 102 11.27 -17.46 -4.77
CA ARG A 102 10.70 -18.82 -4.81
C ARG A 102 10.62 -19.41 -6.22
N GLN A 103 10.54 -18.57 -7.25
CA GLN A 103 10.56 -19.02 -8.65
C GLN A 103 11.97 -19.13 -9.25
N LYS A 104 12.97 -18.41 -8.69
CA LYS A 104 14.37 -18.49 -9.13
C LYS A 104 15.13 -19.69 -8.57
N GLY A 105 14.74 -20.19 -7.40
CA GLY A 105 15.21 -21.47 -6.89
C GLY A 105 14.04 -22.43 -6.87
N GLY A 106 13.96 -23.30 -7.87
CA GLY A 106 13.00 -24.40 -7.81
C GLY A 106 13.30 -25.29 -6.61
N MET A 107 12.28 -25.93 -6.02
CA MET A 107 12.48 -26.95 -4.98
C MET A 107 13.51 -28.01 -5.42
N CYS A 108 13.53 -28.32 -6.72
CA CYS A 108 14.52 -29.22 -7.33
C CYS A 108 15.96 -28.68 -7.30
N GLU A 109 16.17 -27.36 -7.37
CA GLU A 109 17.49 -26.74 -7.35
C GLU A 109 18.05 -26.74 -5.92
N TYR A 110 17.22 -26.35 -4.95
CA TYR A 110 17.54 -26.49 -3.52
C TYR A 110 17.84 -27.95 -3.13
N VAL A 111 17.00 -28.91 -3.55
CA VAL A 111 17.21 -30.34 -3.27
C VAL A 111 18.46 -30.87 -3.98
N LYS A 112 18.76 -30.41 -5.20
CA LYS A 112 19.99 -30.79 -5.92
C LYS A 112 21.23 -30.26 -5.21
N GLU A 113 21.29 -28.97 -4.91
CA GLU A 113 22.42 -28.36 -4.21
C GLU A 113 22.67 -29.06 -2.86
N HIS A 114 21.60 -29.31 -2.10
CA HIS A 114 21.70 -30.00 -0.83
C HIS A 114 22.11 -31.47 -0.95
N SER A 115 21.63 -32.19 -1.98
CA SER A 115 22.03 -33.60 -2.21
C SER A 115 23.48 -33.71 -2.66
N THR A 116 23.94 -32.81 -3.53
CA THR A 116 25.34 -32.74 -3.95
C THR A 116 26.25 -32.48 -2.76
N LEU A 117 25.89 -31.54 -1.89
CA LEU A 117 26.67 -31.20 -0.70
C LEU A 117 26.71 -32.36 0.31
N MET A 118 25.61 -33.10 0.47
CA MET A 118 25.60 -34.33 1.29
C MET A 118 26.55 -35.40 0.73
N LEU A 119 26.57 -35.60 -0.59
CA LEU A 119 27.44 -36.58 -1.23
C LEU A 119 28.92 -36.21 -1.08
N GLU A 120 29.27 -34.93 -1.25
CA GLU A 120 30.64 -34.44 -1.02
C GLU A 120 31.09 -34.64 0.44
N ILE A 121 30.20 -34.39 1.42
CA ILE A 121 30.51 -34.62 2.84
C ILE A 121 30.72 -36.11 3.13
N LEU A 122 29.88 -36.99 2.56
CA LEU A 122 30.02 -38.44 2.71
C LEU A 122 31.31 -38.96 2.07
N GLU A 123 31.69 -38.44 0.89
CA GLU A 123 32.93 -38.82 0.20
C GLU A 123 34.18 -38.32 0.93
N MET A 124 34.12 -37.14 1.57
CA MET A 124 35.21 -36.63 2.42
C MET A 124 35.30 -37.34 3.77
N SER A 125 34.23 -38.00 4.23
CA SER A 125 34.17 -38.75 5.49
C SER A 125 34.78 -40.15 5.40
N GLU A 126 35.02 -40.69 4.19
CA GLU A 126 35.60 -42.02 3.96
C GLU A 126 37.14 -42.00 3.74
N ARG A 127 37.78 -40.84 3.97
CA ARG A 127 39.25 -40.69 4.05
C ARG A 127 39.74 -40.59 5.49
#